data_AF-A0A2V8GWJ0-F1
#
_entry.id   AF-A0A2V8GWJ0-F1
#
_cell.length_a   1.000
_cell.length_b   1.000
_cell.length_c   1.000
_cell.angle_alpha   90.00
_cell.angle_beta   90.00
_cell.angle_gamma   90.00
#
_symmetry.space_group_name_H-M   'P 1'
#
loop_
_entity.id
_entity.type
_entity.pdbx_description
1 polymer ?
#
loop_
_entity_poly.entity_id
_entity_poly.type
_entity_poly.pdbx_seq_one_letter_code
_entity_poly.pdbx_strand_id
1 'polypeptide(L)'
;MRRGWLSSLVRHGCVLAGCCVVAVVWTLPLAFHLSTHLPGTGLGDNASFLWNFWWMREALAHQRPFFETTYLFAPLGADLTLHTHTAFPALVGATALGRAPLVAALNATILLSVALNGFCAYLLAWRLTRDRVAAIGAGLVFGRSPFIAAHLAGHFNLVTAWTIPLFAIACLDAVEGSLQSALLAGTILAL
;
A
#
# COMPACT_ATOMS: atom_id res chain seq x y z
N MET A 1 30.75 -5.42 16.22
CA MET A 1 29.78 -5.64 15.12
C MET A 1 28.31 -5.36 15.49
N ARG A 2 27.79 -5.71 16.68
CA ARG A 2 26.35 -5.52 17.04
C ARG A 2 25.86 -4.06 17.21
N ARG A 3 26.71 -3.10 17.62
CA ARG A 3 26.33 -1.69 17.86
C ARG A 3 25.91 -0.93 16.59
N GLY A 4 26.52 -1.23 15.44
CA GLY A 4 26.21 -0.54 14.17
C GLY A 4 24.86 -0.93 13.56
N TRP A 5 24.46 -2.18 13.74
CA TRP A 5 23.19 -2.69 13.21
C TRP A 5 21.97 -2.11 13.95
N LEU A 6 22.02 -2.07 15.29
CA LEU A 6 20.97 -1.40 16.09
C LEU A 6 20.84 0.07 15.71
N SER A 7 21.96 0.75 15.57
CA SER A 7 22.03 2.15 15.17
C SER A 7 21.39 2.40 13.80
N SER A 8 21.56 1.49 12.85
CA SER A 8 20.94 1.55 11.54
C SER A 8 19.43 1.31 11.64
N LEU A 9 19.01 0.26 12.33
CA LEU A 9 17.59 -0.07 12.51
C LEU A 9 16.80 1.06 13.16
N VAL A 10 17.33 1.64 14.24
CA VAL A 10 16.68 2.77 14.91
C VAL A 10 16.48 3.94 13.95
N ARG A 11 17.47 4.22 13.09
CA ARG A 11 17.36 5.32 12.11
C ARG A 11 16.26 5.07 11.08
N HIS A 12 16.25 3.89 10.46
CA HIS A 12 15.21 3.54 9.49
C HIS A 12 13.83 3.51 10.16
N GLY A 13 13.75 3.04 11.41
CA GLY A 13 12.54 3.09 12.22
C GLY A 13 12.04 4.52 12.48
N CYS A 14 12.92 5.46 12.79
CA CYS A 14 12.57 6.87 12.94
C CYS A 14 12.01 7.47 11.63
N VAL A 15 12.60 7.13 10.48
CA VAL A 15 12.10 7.61 9.19
C VAL A 15 10.74 7.01 8.87
N LEU A 16 10.54 5.71 9.10
CA LEU A 16 9.24 5.06 8.95
C LEU A 16 8.18 5.73 9.84
N ALA A 17 8.49 5.98 11.10
CA ALA A 17 7.59 6.70 12.00
C ALA A 17 7.26 8.11 11.48
N GLY A 18 8.27 8.82 10.95
CA GLY A 18 8.06 10.11 10.27
C GLY A 18 7.13 10.00 9.07
N CYS A 19 7.29 8.98 8.22
CA CYS A 19 6.40 8.73 7.09
C CYS A 19 4.95 8.43 7.55
N CYS A 20 4.77 7.68 8.65
CA CYS A 20 3.45 7.45 9.24
C CYS A 20 2.81 8.76 9.74
N VAL A 21 3.58 9.62 10.42
CA VAL A 21 3.09 10.94 10.86
C VAL A 21 2.70 11.79 9.66
N VAL A 22 3.51 11.83 8.62
CA VAL A 22 3.21 12.56 7.38
C VAL A 22 1.94 12.02 6.72
N ALA A 23 1.76 10.69 6.65
CA ALA A 23 0.56 10.07 6.11
C ALA A 23 -0.70 10.48 6.90
N VAL A 24 -0.63 10.46 8.23
CA VAL A 24 -1.74 10.88 9.11
C VAL A 24 -2.07 12.36 8.93
N VAL A 25 -1.05 13.23 8.97
CA VAL A 25 -1.23 14.69 8.88
C VAL A 25 -1.75 15.08 7.49
N TRP A 26 -1.23 14.46 6.43
CA TRP A 26 -1.61 14.81 5.06
C TRP A 26 -3.02 14.35 4.70
N THR A 27 -3.48 13.25 5.29
CA THR A 27 -4.83 12.72 5.03
C THR A 27 -5.90 13.31 5.95
N LEU A 28 -5.57 14.27 6.83
CA LEU A 28 -6.58 14.94 7.65
C LEU A 28 -7.71 15.53 6.77
N PRO A 29 -8.99 15.36 7.15
CA PRO A 29 -9.49 14.83 8.42
C PRO A 29 -9.74 13.31 8.46
N LEU A 30 -9.33 12.53 7.45
CA LEU A 30 -9.59 11.09 7.33
C LEU A 30 -9.12 10.30 8.56
N ALA A 31 -7.92 10.62 9.07
CA ALA A 31 -7.35 9.93 10.23
C ALA A 31 -8.23 10.04 11.49
N PHE A 32 -9.09 11.06 11.59
CA PHE A 32 -10.07 11.19 12.68
C PHE A 32 -11.41 10.53 12.38
N HIS A 33 -11.65 10.15 11.13
CA HIS A 33 -12.93 9.62 10.64
C HIS A 33 -12.78 8.27 9.94
N LEU A 34 -11.83 7.44 10.40
CA LEU A 34 -11.47 6.17 9.77
C LEU A 34 -12.65 5.24 9.55
N SER A 35 -13.65 5.23 10.41
CA SER A 35 -14.79 4.31 10.31
C SER A 35 -15.98 4.86 9.52
N THR A 36 -15.99 6.15 9.18
CA THR A 36 -17.20 6.84 8.71
C THR A 36 -17.04 7.52 7.36
N HIS A 37 -15.81 7.84 6.93
CA HIS A 37 -15.57 8.57 5.69
C HIS A 37 -14.69 7.77 4.73
N LEU A 38 -14.92 7.96 3.44
CA LEU A 38 -14.05 7.48 2.37
C LEU A 38 -13.42 8.69 1.67
N PRO A 39 -12.12 8.64 1.32
CA PRO A 39 -11.52 9.65 0.45
C PRO A 39 -12.22 9.70 -0.93
N GLY A 40 -12.49 10.90 -1.42
CA GLY A 40 -13.14 11.16 -2.71
C GLY A 40 -14.21 12.24 -2.65
N THR A 41 -14.68 12.69 -3.81
CA THR A 41 -15.67 13.79 -3.94
C THR A 41 -17.13 13.33 -3.87
N GLY A 42 -17.36 12.02 -3.75
CA GLY A 42 -18.69 11.41 -3.73
C GLY A 42 -18.61 9.89 -3.87
N LEU A 43 -19.74 9.27 -4.21
CA LEU A 43 -19.78 7.85 -4.57
C LEU A 43 -19.22 7.67 -5.99
N GLY A 44 -18.12 6.94 -6.10
CA GLY A 44 -17.49 6.56 -7.36
C GLY A 44 -16.57 5.36 -7.13
N ASP A 45 -15.37 5.40 -7.70
CA ASP A 45 -14.38 4.32 -7.58
C ASP A 45 -14.03 3.98 -6.12
N ASN A 46 -14.03 4.97 -5.22
CA ASN A 46 -13.82 4.76 -3.79
C ASN A 46 -14.80 3.74 -3.18
N ALA A 47 -16.07 3.77 -3.57
CA ALA A 47 -17.09 2.84 -3.14
C ALA A 47 -16.88 1.45 -3.77
N SER A 48 -16.43 1.39 -5.02
CA SER A 48 -16.03 0.15 -5.69
C SER A 48 -14.83 -0.51 -4.97
N PHE A 49 -13.83 0.25 -4.53
CA PHE A 49 -12.73 -0.28 -3.72
C PHE A 49 -13.18 -0.76 -2.33
N LEU A 50 -14.14 -0.06 -1.70
CA LEU A 50 -14.74 -0.53 -0.45
C LEU A 50 -15.48 -1.86 -0.67
N TRP A 51 -16.23 -1.99 -1.77
CA TRP A 51 -16.87 -3.23 -2.16
C TRP A 51 -15.86 -4.34 -2.42
N ASN A 52 -14.76 -4.07 -3.14
CA ASN A 52 -13.69 -5.04 -3.38
C ASN A 52 -13.05 -5.54 -2.07
N PHE A 53 -12.83 -4.63 -1.12
CA PHE A 53 -12.31 -4.99 0.21
C PHE A 53 -13.30 -5.83 1.01
N TRP A 54 -14.61 -5.51 0.94
CA TRP A 54 -15.66 -6.33 1.53
C TRP A 54 -15.76 -7.70 0.88
N TRP A 55 -15.71 -7.75 -0.46
CA TRP A 55 -15.75 -8.98 -1.23
C TRP A 55 -14.60 -9.91 -0.86
N MET A 56 -13.40 -9.37 -0.62
CA MET A 56 -12.28 -10.15 -0.09
C MET A 56 -12.62 -10.81 1.26
N ARG A 57 -13.24 -10.08 2.19
CA ARG A 57 -13.68 -10.66 3.47
C ARG A 57 -14.71 -11.77 3.25
N GLU A 58 -15.67 -11.53 2.38
CA GLU A 58 -16.75 -12.48 2.08
C GLU A 58 -16.21 -13.76 1.42
N ALA A 59 -15.30 -13.61 0.46
CA ALA A 59 -14.64 -14.71 -0.23
C ALA A 59 -13.80 -15.55 0.73
N LEU A 60 -13.03 -14.93 1.63
CA LEU A 60 -12.25 -15.62 2.66
C LEU A 60 -13.16 -16.33 3.68
N ALA A 61 -14.21 -15.67 4.15
CA ALA A 61 -15.12 -16.21 5.16
C ALA A 61 -15.90 -17.44 4.65
N HIS A 62 -16.26 -17.47 3.38
CA HIS A 62 -17.06 -18.53 2.77
C HIS A 62 -16.26 -19.44 1.82
N GLN A 63 -14.93 -19.32 1.80
CA GLN A 63 -14.03 -20.09 0.92
C GLN A 63 -14.43 -20.05 -0.56
N ARG A 64 -14.85 -18.87 -1.04
CA ARG A 64 -15.23 -18.65 -2.45
C ARG A 64 -14.01 -18.18 -3.26
N PRO A 65 -13.96 -18.46 -4.57
CA PRO A 65 -12.94 -17.87 -5.44
C PRO A 65 -13.07 -16.34 -5.42
N PHE A 66 -11.98 -15.64 -5.12
CA PHE A 66 -11.99 -14.18 -5.01
C PHE A 66 -12.26 -13.50 -6.37
N PHE A 67 -11.80 -14.09 -7.47
CA PHE A 67 -11.91 -13.53 -8.82
C PHE A 67 -13.24 -13.81 -9.52
N GLU A 68 -14.27 -14.25 -8.80
CA GLU A 68 -15.61 -14.45 -9.35
C GLU A 68 -16.64 -13.95 -8.35
N THR A 69 -17.76 -13.39 -8.79
CA THR A 69 -18.84 -13.01 -7.87
C THR A 69 -20.22 -13.25 -8.48
N THR A 70 -21.19 -13.59 -7.63
CA THR A 70 -22.61 -13.70 -8.01
C THR A 70 -23.42 -12.46 -7.62
N TYR A 71 -22.81 -11.51 -6.92
CA TYR A 71 -23.48 -10.30 -6.41
C TYR A 71 -23.60 -9.21 -7.48
N LEU A 72 -22.86 -9.32 -8.58
CA LEU A 72 -22.94 -8.41 -9.73
C LEU A 72 -23.57 -9.14 -10.91
N PHE A 73 -24.35 -8.42 -11.71
CA PHE A 73 -25.02 -8.94 -12.91
C PHE A 73 -25.80 -10.24 -12.68
N ALA A 74 -26.50 -10.35 -11.55
CA ALA A 74 -27.34 -11.51 -11.27
C ALA A 74 -28.39 -11.74 -12.38
N PRO A 75 -28.65 -12.99 -12.79
CA PRO A 75 -28.14 -14.25 -12.21
C PRO A 75 -26.81 -14.75 -12.82
N LEU A 76 -26.24 -14.05 -13.80
CA LEU A 76 -25.05 -14.50 -14.53
C LEU A 76 -23.78 -14.44 -13.69
N GLY A 77 -23.67 -13.46 -12.79
CA GLY A 77 -22.44 -13.19 -12.07
C GLY A 77 -21.44 -12.36 -12.89
N ALA A 78 -20.24 -12.19 -12.34
CA ALA A 78 -19.14 -11.46 -12.99
C ALA A 78 -17.79 -12.14 -12.75
N ASP A 79 -16.98 -12.20 -13.80
CA ASP A 79 -15.55 -12.45 -13.71
C ASP A 79 -14.85 -11.16 -13.26
N LEU A 80 -14.04 -11.29 -12.22
CA LEU A 80 -13.31 -10.22 -11.59
C LEU A 80 -11.82 -10.25 -11.98
N THR A 81 -11.33 -11.23 -12.74
CA THR A 81 -9.90 -11.37 -13.07
C THR A 81 -9.25 -10.09 -13.62
N LEU A 82 -9.98 -9.28 -14.41
CA LEU A 82 -9.50 -8.01 -14.97
C LEU A 82 -10.04 -6.76 -14.24
N HIS A 83 -10.65 -6.92 -13.07
CA HIS A 83 -11.18 -5.81 -12.28
C HIS A 83 -10.11 -5.24 -11.31
N THR A 84 -10.20 -3.94 -11.03
CA THR A 84 -9.17 -3.18 -10.31
C THR A 84 -9.33 -3.31 -8.79
N HIS A 85 -9.09 -4.50 -8.22
CA HIS A 85 -9.46 -4.79 -6.83
C HIS A 85 -8.54 -4.31 -5.74
N THR A 86 -7.27 -4.04 -6.05
CA THR A 86 -6.20 -4.08 -5.04
C THR A 86 -6.20 -5.38 -4.24
N ALA A 87 -6.18 -6.54 -4.91
CA ALA A 87 -6.35 -7.86 -4.28
C ALA A 87 -5.35 -8.11 -3.14
N PHE A 88 -4.06 -7.81 -3.33
CA PHE A 88 -3.06 -7.98 -2.28
C PHE A 88 -3.29 -7.07 -1.06
N PRO A 89 -3.42 -5.73 -1.21
CA PRO A 89 -3.79 -4.86 -0.08
C PRO A 89 -5.10 -5.27 0.61
N ALA A 90 -6.10 -5.69 -0.16
CA ALA A 90 -7.37 -6.18 0.37
C ALA A 90 -7.20 -7.48 1.16
N LEU A 91 -6.39 -8.43 0.69
CA LEU A 91 -6.10 -9.68 1.40
C LEU A 91 -5.41 -9.42 2.74
N VAL A 92 -4.37 -8.59 2.73
CA VAL A 92 -3.63 -8.21 3.95
C VAL A 92 -4.54 -7.46 4.91
N GLY A 93 -5.32 -6.50 4.42
CA GLY A 93 -6.24 -5.72 5.25
C GLY A 93 -7.42 -6.55 5.79
N ALA A 94 -8.01 -7.42 4.97
CA ALA A 94 -9.11 -8.31 5.39
C ALA A 94 -8.67 -9.33 6.44
N THR A 95 -7.42 -9.81 6.37
CA THR A 95 -6.87 -10.76 7.34
C THR A 95 -6.38 -10.06 8.61
N ALA A 96 -5.48 -9.08 8.49
CA ALA A 96 -4.88 -8.41 9.64
C ALA A 96 -5.87 -7.51 10.41
N LEU A 97 -6.86 -6.93 9.71
CA LEU A 97 -7.87 -6.03 10.29
C LEU A 97 -9.28 -6.59 10.19
N GLY A 98 -9.45 -7.91 10.09
CA GLY A 98 -10.76 -8.56 9.88
C GLY A 98 -11.81 -8.24 10.95
N ARG A 99 -11.39 -7.93 12.19
CA ARG A 99 -12.27 -7.53 13.30
C ARG A 99 -12.62 -6.05 13.31
N ALA A 100 -11.88 -5.23 12.57
CA ALA A 100 -12.14 -3.79 12.50
C ALA A 100 -13.34 -3.51 11.56
N PRO A 101 -14.06 -2.40 11.76
CA PRO A 101 -15.04 -1.91 10.81
C PRO A 101 -14.46 -1.87 9.40
N LEU A 102 -15.25 -2.27 8.40
CA LEU A 102 -14.78 -2.40 7.02
C LEU A 102 -14.10 -1.11 6.51
N VAL A 103 -14.75 0.04 6.71
CA VAL A 103 -14.26 1.35 6.29
C VAL A 103 -12.95 1.70 7.02
N ALA A 104 -12.86 1.39 8.31
CA ALA A 104 -11.64 1.61 9.10
C ALA A 104 -10.48 0.76 8.61
N ALA A 105 -10.73 -0.50 8.26
CA ALA A 105 -9.71 -1.39 7.73
C ALA A 105 -9.18 -0.90 6.38
N LEU A 106 -10.07 -0.51 5.46
CA LEU A 106 -9.68 0.07 4.17
C LEU A 106 -8.84 1.34 4.36
N ASN A 107 -9.33 2.28 5.18
CA ASN A 107 -8.61 3.54 5.43
C ASN A 107 -7.25 3.31 6.09
N ALA A 108 -7.13 2.34 7.00
CA ALA A 108 -5.85 1.96 7.57
C ALA A 108 -4.89 1.39 6.52
N THR A 109 -5.38 0.56 5.59
CA THR A 109 -4.58 0.06 4.46
C THR A 109 -4.13 1.22 3.55
N ILE A 110 -5.00 2.19 3.26
CA ILE A 110 -4.64 3.38 2.47
C ILE A 110 -3.55 4.21 3.18
N LEU A 111 -3.70 4.48 4.48
CA LEU A 111 -2.70 5.19 5.28
C LEU A 111 -1.35 4.47 5.28
N LEU A 112 -1.37 3.14 5.40
CA LEU A 112 -0.18 2.32 5.32
C LEU A 112 0.48 2.44 3.94
N SER A 113 -0.28 2.36 2.84
CA SER A 113 0.25 2.56 1.50
C SER A 113 0.91 3.93 1.33
N VAL A 114 0.28 5.00 1.82
CA VAL A 114 0.86 6.37 1.77
C VAL A 114 2.17 6.45 2.56
N ALA A 115 2.24 5.87 3.76
CA ALA A 115 3.46 5.85 4.56
C ALA A 115 4.57 5.03 3.87
N LEU A 116 4.23 3.86 3.33
CA LEU A 116 5.16 2.98 2.62
C LEU A 116 5.69 3.63 1.34
N ASN A 117 4.89 4.44 0.63
CA ASN A 117 5.37 5.13 -0.58
C ASN A 117 6.60 5.98 -0.26
N GLY A 118 6.51 6.78 0.81
CA GLY A 118 7.63 7.61 1.24
C GLY A 118 8.79 6.79 1.80
N PHE A 119 8.51 5.77 2.59
CA PHE A 119 9.53 4.96 3.23
C PHE A 119 10.35 4.13 2.23
N CYS A 120 9.70 3.45 1.28
CA CYS A 120 10.40 2.65 0.28
C CYS A 120 11.20 3.52 -0.68
N ALA A 121 10.70 4.70 -1.06
CA ALA A 121 11.47 5.67 -1.84
C ALA A 121 12.69 6.21 -1.07
N TYR A 122 12.54 6.47 0.24
CA TYR A 122 13.67 6.79 1.12
C TYR A 122 14.72 5.66 1.13
N LEU A 123 14.31 4.39 1.25
CA LEU A 123 15.24 3.26 1.26
C LEU A 123 16.04 3.17 -0.04
N LEU A 124 15.37 3.36 -1.19
CA LEU A 124 16.02 3.33 -2.50
C LEU A 124 17.03 4.48 -2.62
N ALA A 125 16.63 5.70 -2.27
CA ALA A 125 17.50 6.86 -2.33
C ALA A 125 18.68 6.75 -1.34
N TRP A 126 18.45 6.23 -0.14
CA TRP A 126 19.50 5.96 0.84
C TRP A 126 20.51 4.94 0.31
N ARG A 127 20.04 3.87 -0.34
CA ARG A 127 20.93 2.86 -0.95
C ARG A 127 21.89 3.49 -1.95
N LEU A 128 21.39 4.37 -2.82
CA LEU A 128 22.14 4.99 -3.91
C LEU A 128 23.06 6.13 -3.44
N THR A 129 22.58 7.00 -2.55
CA THR A 129 23.29 8.23 -2.18
C THR A 129 24.09 8.12 -0.90
N ARG A 130 23.65 7.26 0.05
CA ARG A 130 24.13 7.25 1.45
C ARG A 130 24.06 8.62 2.14
N ASP A 131 23.27 9.54 1.59
CA ASP A 131 22.98 10.86 2.16
C ASP A 131 21.56 10.87 2.74
N ARG A 132 21.45 11.28 4.00
CA ARG A 132 20.17 11.21 4.73
C ARG A 132 19.18 12.26 4.28
N VAL A 133 19.67 13.47 4.04
CA VAL A 133 18.81 14.61 3.69
C VAL A 133 18.26 14.39 2.29
N ALA A 134 19.12 13.96 1.36
CA ALA A 134 18.71 13.59 0.01
C ALA A 134 17.69 12.44 0.03
N ALA A 135 17.94 11.39 0.82
CA ALA A 135 17.04 10.24 0.91
C ALA A 135 15.67 10.60 1.51
N ILE A 136 15.65 11.39 2.59
CA ILE A 136 14.39 11.87 3.20
C ILE A 136 13.63 12.76 2.21
N GLY A 137 14.35 13.66 1.51
CA GLY A 137 13.77 14.49 0.46
C GLY A 137 13.13 13.66 -0.66
N ALA A 138 13.83 12.63 -1.15
CA ALA A 138 13.30 11.72 -2.17
C ALA A 138 12.04 10.97 -1.69
N GLY A 139 12.03 10.50 -0.44
CA GLY A 139 10.87 9.87 0.17
C GLY A 139 9.65 10.80 0.22
N LEU A 140 9.85 12.07 0.62
CA LEU A 140 8.78 13.07 0.65
C LEU A 140 8.26 13.41 -0.75
N VAL A 141 9.17 13.63 -1.72
CA VAL A 141 8.81 13.98 -3.10
C VAL A 141 8.03 12.85 -3.77
N PHE A 142 8.49 11.61 -3.63
CA PHE A 142 7.79 10.46 -4.22
C PHE A 142 6.46 10.19 -3.52
N GLY A 143 6.49 10.05 -2.19
CA GLY A 143 5.33 9.68 -1.38
C GLY A 143 4.19 10.71 -1.42
N ARG A 144 4.52 11.99 -1.62
CA ARG A 144 3.54 13.09 -1.74
C ARG A 144 3.49 13.70 -3.13
N SER A 145 3.91 12.95 -4.15
CA SER A 145 3.88 13.45 -5.52
C SER A 145 2.46 13.85 -5.94
N PRO A 146 2.29 14.79 -6.89
CA PRO A 146 0.98 15.17 -7.43
C PRO A 146 0.18 13.96 -7.96
N PHE A 147 0.89 12.95 -8.46
CA PHE A 147 0.29 11.68 -8.88
C PHE A 147 -0.43 10.98 -7.72
N ILE A 148 0.25 10.75 -6.58
CA ILE A 148 -0.36 10.13 -5.40
C ILE A 148 -1.48 11.03 -4.86
N ALA A 149 -1.26 12.35 -4.82
CA ALA A 149 -2.23 13.32 -4.33
C ALA A 149 -3.56 13.26 -5.11
N ALA A 150 -3.48 13.23 -6.44
CA ALA A 150 -4.67 13.17 -7.31
C ALA A 150 -5.45 11.86 -7.14
N HIS A 151 -4.74 10.74 -6.99
CA HIS A 151 -5.37 9.42 -6.91
C HIS A 151 -5.86 9.05 -5.50
N LEU A 152 -5.37 9.71 -4.45
CA LEU A 152 -5.93 9.60 -3.09
C LEU A 152 -7.41 9.98 -3.03
N ALA A 153 -7.92 10.73 -4.01
CA ALA A 153 -9.33 11.08 -4.15
C ALA A 153 -10.22 9.94 -4.70
N GLY A 154 -9.85 8.67 -4.50
CA GLY A 154 -10.73 7.51 -4.73
C GLY A 154 -10.17 6.39 -5.60
N HIS A 155 -8.97 6.54 -6.16
CA HIS A 155 -8.32 5.56 -7.05
C HIS A 155 -7.23 4.79 -6.29
N PHE A 156 -7.63 3.97 -5.32
CA PHE A 156 -6.70 3.39 -4.32
C PHE A 156 -5.69 2.38 -4.91
N ASN A 157 -5.99 1.82 -6.08
CA ASN A 157 -5.03 1.01 -6.86
C ASN A 157 -3.75 1.79 -7.22
N LEU A 158 -3.85 3.09 -7.48
CA LEU A 158 -2.72 3.93 -7.87
C LEU A 158 -2.01 4.57 -6.66
N VAL A 159 -2.60 4.48 -5.48
CA VAL A 159 -1.99 4.96 -4.22
C VAL A 159 -0.93 3.97 -3.72
N THR A 160 -1.00 2.70 -4.07
CA THR A 160 -0.06 1.65 -3.63
C THR A 160 1.19 1.62 -4.53
N ALA A 161 1.96 2.72 -4.53
CA ALA A 161 3.12 2.90 -5.40
C ALA A 161 4.46 2.45 -4.78
N TRP A 162 4.47 2.08 -3.50
CA TRP A 162 5.66 1.68 -2.75
C TRP A 162 6.32 0.40 -3.27
N THR A 163 5.59 -0.41 -4.02
CA THR A 163 6.12 -1.58 -4.73
C THR A 163 7.14 -1.19 -5.78
N ILE A 164 7.02 -0.01 -6.41
CA ILE A 164 7.96 0.48 -7.44
C ILE A 164 9.38 0.65 -6.88
N PRO A 165 9.62 1.48 -5.84
CA PRO A 165 10.97 1.61 -5.29
C PRO A 165 11.46 0.32 -4.62
N LEU A 166 10.57 -0.47 -4.03
CA LEU A 166 10.95 -1.75 -3.42
C LEU A 166 11.41 -2.77 -4.48
N PHE A 167 10.71 -2.84 -5.61
CA PHE A 167 11.09 -3.64 -6.78
C PHE A 167 12.45 -3.18 -7.31
N ALA A 168 12.67 -1.88 -7.45
CA ALA A 168 13.95 -1.35 -7.91
C ALA A 168 15.12 -1.76 -7.00
N ILE A 169 14.94 -1.72 -5.67
CA ILE A 169 15.94 -2.23 -4.71
C ILE A 169 16.21 -3.72 -4.98
N ALA A 170 15.16 -4.55 -5.00
CA ALA A 170 15.30 -5.99 -5.19
C ALA A 170 15.96 -6.34 -6.54
N CYS A 171 15.64 -5.61 -7.62
CA CYS A 171 16.28 -5.76 -8.92
C CYS A 171 17.76 -5.41 -8.89
N LEU A 172 18.14 -4.30 -8.24
CA LEU A 172 19.55 -3.93 -8.11
C LEU A 172 20.34 -5.02 -7.36
N ASP A 173 19.78 -5.58 -6.28
CA ASP A 173 20.41 -6.68 -5.54
C ASP A 173 20.46 -7.99 -6.35
N ALA A 174 19.44 -8.24 -7.19
CA ALA A 174 19.40 -9.41 -8.07
C ALA A 174 20.51 -9.34 -9.14
N VAL A 175 20.72 -8.17 -9.74
CA VAL A 175 21.78 -7.93 -10.74
C VAL A 175 23.17 -8.05 -10.11
N GLU A 176 23.33 -7.72 -8.84
CA GLU A 176 24.56 -7.95 -8.07
C GLU A 176 24.81 -9.44 -7.73
N GLY A 177 23.90 -10.35 -8.11
CA GLY A 177 24.09 -11.80 -8.04
C GLY A 177 23.25 -12.53 -6.98
N SER A 178 22.29 -11.87 -6.34
CA SER A 178 21.47 -12.48 -5.29
C SER A 178 20.22 -13.18 -5.84
N LEU A 179 20.20 -14.51 -5.85
CA LEU A 179 19.01 -15.31 -6.22
C LEU A 179 17.79 -14.99 -5.33
N GLN A 180 18.02 -14.78 -4.04
CA GLN A 180 16.95 -14.40 -3.11
C GLN A 180 16.32 -13.07 -3.53
N SER A 181 17.15 -12.11 -3.97
CA SER A 181 16.65 -10.81 -4.42
C SER A 181 15.95 -10.90 -5.77
N ALA A 182 16.37 -11.81 -6.66
CA ALA A 182 15.65 -12.10 -7.89
C ALA A 182 14.25 -12.66 -7.62
N LEU A 183 14.13 -13.60 -6.68
CA LEU A 183 12.83 -14.13 -6.24
C LEU A 183 11.97 -13.05 -5.57
N LEU A 184 12.57 -12.19 -4.74
CA LEU A 184 11.86 -11.06 -4.14
C LEU A 184 11.37 -10.08 -5.21
N ALA A 185 12.20 -9.74 -6.20
CA ALA A 185 11.83 -8.87 -7.30
C ALA A 185 10.66 -9.46 -8.10
N GLY A 186 10.71 -10.75 -8.43
CA GLY A 186 9.61 -11.45 -9.11
C GLY A 186 8.33 -11.47 -8.27
N THR A 187 8.44 -11.66 -6.95
CA THR A 187 7.30 -11.64 -6.03
C THR A 187 6.68 -10.24 -5.98
N ILE A 188 7.48 -9.19 -5.80
CA ILE A 188 7.01 -7.79 -5.74
C ILE A 188 6.35 -7.38 -7.06
N LEU A 189 6.88 -7.82 -8.20
CA LEU A 189 6.31 -7.55 -9.51
C LEU A 189 4.93 -8.19 -9.71
N ALA A 190 4.66 -9.30 -9.03
CA ALA A 190 3.39 -10.02 -9.10
C ALA A 190 2.30 -9.46 -8.16
N LEU A 191 2.66 -8.53 -7.25
CA LEU A 191 1.73 -7.87 -6.32
C LEU A 191 0.93 -6.75 -6.99
#